data_AF-A0A5E7BZV9-F1
#
_entry.id   AF-A0A5E7BZV9-F1
#
_cell.length_a   1.000
_cell.length_b   1.000
_cell.length_c   1.000
_cell.angle_alpha   90.00
_cell.angle_beta   90.00
_cell.angle_gamma   90.00
#
_symmetry.space_group_name_H-M   'P 1'
#
loop_
_entity.id
_entity.type
_entity.pdbx_description
1 polymer ?
#
loop_
_entity_poly.entity_id
_entity_poly.type
_entity_poly.pdbx_seq_one_letter_code
_entity_poly.pdbx_strand_id
1 'polypeptide(L)'
;MDDATLPYFFPEALLPVTRKQPSERERARHFTVKDLDWLKNLLLVSHAERSTPSDPMKVDRFLLNTPGNPTPLMLAGAFMMGPTPDEKKVFLYTPYGGLEKFDNAGTLMAELTERLNTPAQRIEFMPKGTTNLYAVGSIPCP
;
A
#
# COMPACT_ATOMS: atom_id res chain seq x y z
N MET A 1 -9.65 -23.86 -0.81
CA MET A 1 -9.08 -22.51 -0.95
C MET A 1 -9.18 -21.88 0.42
N ASP A 2 -8.07 -21.70 1.10
CA ASP A 2 -8.06 -21.14 2.45
C ASP A 2 -8.25 -19.62 2.35
N ASP A 3 -9.32 -19.11 2.96
CA ASP A 3 -9.68 -17.68 2.98
C ASP A 3 -8.51 -16.79 3.42
N ALA A 4 -7.62 -17.32 4.27
CA ALA A 4 -6.39 -16.67 4.71
C ALA A 4 -5.47 -16.20 3.56
N THR A 5 -5.50 -16.87 2.41
CA THR A 5 -4.62 -16.58 1.27
C THR A 5 -5.19 -15.56 0.29
N LEU A 6 -6.49 -15.25 0.38
CA LEU A 6 -7.13 -14.33 -0.57
C LEU A 6 -6.66 -12.88 -0.36
N PRO A 7 -6.56 -12.05 -1.43
CA PRO A 7 -6.24 -10.62 -1.35
C PRO A 7 -7.20 -9.83 -0.48
N TYR A 8 -6.69 -9.05 0.48
CA TYR A 8 -7.51 -8.33 1.47
C TYR A 8 -7.68 -6.87 1.03
N PHE A 9 -8.91 -6.41 0.76
CA PHE A 9 -9.14 -5.09 0.16
C PHE A 9 -9.71 -4.05 1.14
N PHE A 10 -9.67 -2.77 0.75
CA PHE A 10 -10.22 -1.67 1.56
C PHE A 10 -11.68 -1.81 1.96
N PRO A 11 -12.61 -2.28 1.11
CA PRO A 11 -14.00 -2.46 1.54
C PRO A 11 -14.13 -3.35 2.76
N GLU A 12 -13.22 -4.32 2.93
CA GLU A 12 -13.14 -5.20 4.11
C GLU A 12 -12.41 -4.49 5.27
N ALA A 13 -11.27 -3.85 4.99
CA ALA A 13 -10.46 -3.15 5.99
C ALA A 13 -11.18 -1.97 6.68
N LEU A 14 -12.07 -1.31 5.94
CA LEU A 14 -12.80 -0.12 6.38
C LEU A 14 -14.13 -0.44 7.05
N LEU A 15 -14.51 -1.72 7.17
CA LEU A 15 -15.69 -2.10 7.92
C LEU A 15 -15.56 -1.62 9.37
N PRO A 16 -16.66 -1.21 10.03
CA PRO A 16 -16.62 -0.81 11.42
C PRO A 16 -16.03 -1.93 12.29
N VAL A 17 -14.82 -1.70 12.79
CA VAL A 17 -14.14 -2.62 13.70
C VAL A 17 -14.80 -2.50 15.08
N THR A 18 -15.92 -3.20 15.28
CA THR A 18 -16.57 -3.35 16.59
C THR A 18 -15.86 -4.39 17.47
N ARG A 19 -14.86 -5.08 16.92
CA ARG A 19 -14.18 -6.23 17.50
C ARG A 19 -12.87 -5.80 18.18
N LYS A 20 -12.59 -6.38 19.35
CA LYS A 20 -11.34 -6.13 20.11
C LYS A 20 -10.13 -6.92 19.59
N GLN A 21 -10.34 -7.84 18.64
CA GLN A 21 -9.30 -8.72 18.12
C GLN A 21 -9.41 -8.82 16.59
N PRO A 22 -8.28 -8.94 15.88
CA PRO A 22 -8.25 -9.15 14.44
C PRO A 22 -8.81 -10.52 14.06
N SER A 23 -9.41 -10.62 12.88
CA SER A 23 -9.85 -11.87 12.27
C SER A 23 -8.67 -12.83 12.05
N GLU A 24 -8.94 -14.10 11.79
CA GLU A 24 -7.87 -15.08 11.48
C GLU A 24 -7.04 -14.68 10.25
N ARG A 25 -7.71 -14.12 9.22
CA ARG A 25 -7.07 -13.63 8.00
C ARG A 25 -6.23 -12.37 8.23
N GLU A 26 -6.71 -11.45 9.06
CA GLU A 26 -5.93 -10.27 9.49
C GLU A 26 -4.70 -10.69 10.32
N ARG A 27 -4.85 -11.68 11.21
CA ARG A 27 -3.73 -12.23 12.00
C ARG A 27 -2.69 -12.89 11.11
N ALA A 28 -3.12 -13.69 10.13
CA ALA A 28 -2.24 -14.33 9.16
C ALA A 28 -1.44 -13.30 8.33
N ARG A 29 -1.95 -12.07 8.20
CA ARG A 29 -1.31 -10.94 7.50
C ARG A 29 -0.60 -9.96 8.43
N HIS A 30 -0.49 -10.28 9.73
CA HIS A 30 0.13 -9.43 10.74
C HIS A 30 -0.52 -8.04 10.90
N PHE A 31 -1.83 -7.95 10.62
CA PHE A 31 -2.60 -6.73 10.83
C PHE A 31 -3.05 -6.66 12.29
N THR A 32 -2.92 -5.49 12.89
CA THR A 32 -3.43 -5.21 14.23
C THR A 32 -4.73 -4.40 14.16
N VAL A 33 -5.52 -4.41 15.23
CA VAL A 33 -6.73 -3.56 15.32
C VAL A 33 -6.38 -2.08 15.16
N LYS A 34 -5.23 -1.64 15.68
CA LYS A 34 -4.74 -0.28 15.51
C LYS A 34 -4.37 0.03 14.07
N ASP A 35 -3.76 -0.91 13.35
CA ASP A 35 -3.49 -0.73 11.92
C ASP A 35 -4.80 -0.55 11.14
N LEU A 36 -5.80 -1.40 11.40
CA LEU A 36 -7.10 -1.33 10.73
C LEU A 36 -7.85 -0.03 11.05
N ASP A 37 -7.78 0.43 12.30
CA ASP A 37 -8.36 1.72 12.67
C ASP A 37 -7.62 2.90 12.02
N TRP A 38 -6.29 2.84 12.01
CA TRP A 38 -5.43 3.82 11.34
C TRP A 38 -5.67 3.87 9.83
N LEU A 39 -5.93 2.74 9.16
CA LEU A 39 -6.27 2.71 7.73
C LEU A 39 -7.51 3.55 7.40
N LYS A 40 -8.42 3.79 8.35
CA LYS A 40 -9.57 4.68 8.16
C LYS A 40 -9.16 6.14 7.98
N ASN A 41 -7.95 6.53 8.39
CA ASN A 41 -7.43 7.88 8.13
C ASN A 41 -7.31 8.18 6.62
N LEU A 42 -7.32 7.17 5.75
CA LEU A 42 -7.46 7.38 4.30
C LEU A 42 -8.76 8.10 3.91
N LEU A 43 -9.84 7.91 4.69
CA LEU A 43 -11.13 8.56 4.45
C LEU A 43 -11.09 10.05 4.81
N LEU A 44 -10.05 10.52 5.51
CA LEU A 44 -9.84 11.94 5.74
C LEU A 44 -9.53 12.65 4.42
N VAL A 45 -10.13 13.82 4.25
CA VAL A 45 -10.28 14.49 2.95
C VAL A 45 -8.97 15.14 2.51
N SER A 46 -8.15 15.61 3.45
CA SER A 46 -6.90 16.31 3.14
C SER A 46 -5.66 15.67 3.78
N HIS A 47 -4.50 15.89 3.15
CA HIS A 47 -3.21 15.51 3.74
C HIS A 47 -2.95 16.22 5.08
N ALA A 48 -3.43 17.46 5.23
CA ALA A 48 -3.35 18.21 6.47
C ALA A 48 -4.12 17.48 7.58
N GLU A 49 -5.35 17.04 7.32
CA GLU A 49 -6.14 16.24 8.26
C GLU A 49 -5.50 14.89 8.58
N ARG A 50 -4.81 14.26 7.63
CA ARG A 50 -4.05 13.01 7.86
C ARG A 50 -2.76 13.21 8.66
N SER A 51 -2.27 14.44 8.77
CA SER A 51 -1.05 14.79 9.49
C SER A 51 -1.32 15.30 10.92
N THR A 52 -2.58 15.57 11.25
CA THR A 52 -3.02 16.04 12.57
C THR A 52 -3.10 14.96 13.66
N PRO A 53 -3.51 13.71 13.37
CA PRO A 53 -3.53 12.65 14.38
C PRO A 53 -2.15 12.39 14.97
N SER A 54 -2.11 11.82 16.17
CA SER A 54 -0.86 11.38 16.82
C SER A 54 -0.01 10.46 15.95
N ASP A 55 -0.67 9.71 15.07
CA ASP A 55 -0.09 8.78 14.12
C ASP A 55 -0.35 9.26 12.69
N PRO A 56 0.47 10.19 12.17
CA PRO A 56 0.24 10.80 10.88
C PRO A 56 0.35 9.77 9.75
N MET A 57 -0.56 9.87 8.78
CA MET A 57 -0.56 9.00 7.60
C MET A 57 0.02 9.74 6.39
N LYS A 58 1.18 9.29 5.93
CA LYS A 58 1.74 9.66 4.63
C LYS A 58 1.30 8.64 3.59
N VAL A 59 0.89 9.13 2.42
CA VAL A 59 0.53 8.31 1.27
C VAL A 59 1.45 8.69 0.11
N ASP A 60 2.19 7.70 -0.38
CA ASP A 60 3.17 7.86 -1.45
C ASP A 60 2.73 7.04 -2.66
N ARG A 61 2.79 7.63 -3.86
CA ARG A 61 2.49 6.93 -5.12
C ARG A 61 3.78 6.42 -5.74
N PHE A 62 3.68 5.39 -6.58
CA PHE A 62 4.85 4.88 -7.28
C PHE A 62 4.96 5.44 -8.70
N LEU A 63 6.18 5.79 -9.08
CA LEU A 63 6.55 6.15 -10.44
C LEU A 63 7.47 5.08 -11.04
N LEU A 64 7.20 4.75 -12.29
CA LEU A 64 7.88 3.79 -13.13
C LEU A 64 8.73 4.53 -14.16
N ASN A 65 10.04 4.33 -14.10
CA ASN A 65 10.96 4.84 -15.12
C ASN A 65 11.24 3.74 -16.15
N THR A 66 10.73 3.92 -17.37
CA THR A 66 10.98 3.01 -18.49
C THR A 66 12.10 3.55 -19.40
N PRO A 67 13.09 2.73 -19.77
CA PRO A 67 14.13 3.10 -20.72
C PRO A 67 13.51 3.58 -22.04
N GLY A 68 13.94 4.75 -22.51
CA GLY A 68 13.39 5.38 -23.73
C GLY A 68 12.14 6.23 -23.51
N ASN A 69 11.61 6.31 -22.29
CA ASN A 69 10.56 7.28 -21.94
C ASN A 69 11.11 8.35 -20.99
N PRO A 70 11.13 9.64 -21.40
CA PRO A 70 11.59 10.72 -20.54
C PRO A 70 10.62 11.04 -19.39
N THR A 71 9.37 10.60 -19.48
CA THR A 71 8.33 10.88 -18.49
C THR A 71 8.06 9.63 -17.63
N PRO A 72 8.27 9.70 -16.31
CA PRO A 72 7.91 8.62 -15.39
C PRO A 72 6.41 8.31 -15.46
N LEU A 73 6.06 7.02 -15.52
CA LEU A 73 4.67 6.57 -15.57
C LEU A 73 4.18 6.28 -14.15
N MET A 74 3.00 6.79 -13.78
CA MET A 74 2.40 6.41 -12.49
C MET A 74 1.98 4.95 -12.51
N LEU A 75 2.28 4.22 -11.45
CA LEU A 75 1.72 2.89 -11.24
C LEU A 75 0.26 3.04 -10.79
N ALA A 76 -0.65 3.01 -11.75
CA ALA A 76 -2.06 3.29 -11.52
C ALA A 76 -2.65 2.33 -10.48
N GLY A 77 -3.33 2.89 -9.46
CA GLY A 77 -4.01 2.13 -8.43
C GLY A 77 -3.11 1.53 -7.34
N ALA A 78 -1.79 1.70 -7.40
CA ALA A 78 -0.87 1.24 -6.36
C ALA A 78 -0.29 2.41 -5.56
N PHE A 79 -0.25 2.27 -4.24
CA PHE A 79 0.32 3.27 -3.35
C PHE A 79 0.79 2.68 -2.03
N MET A 80 1.73 3.37 -1.39
CA MET A 80 2.25 3.06 -0.06
C MET A 80 1.60 3.96 0.99
N MET A 81 1.35 3.43 2.17
CA MET A 81 0.91 4.19 3.34
C MET A 81 1.83 3.91 4.53
N GLY A 82 2.20 4.94 5.26
CA GLY A 82 2.94 4.79 6.51
C GLY A 82 3.33 6.14 7.12
N PRO A 83 4.02 6.13 8.27
CA PRO A 83 4.28 4.97 9.13
C PRO A 83 3.03 4.54 9.92
N THR A 84 2.91 3.25 10.25
CA THR A 84 1.82 2.76 11.12
C THR A 84 1.99 3.18 12.59
N PRO A 85 0.93 3.21 13.42
CA PRO A 85 0.98 3.78 14.78
C PRO A 85 2.02 3.17 15.73
N ASP A 86 2.25 1.85 15.70
CA ASP A 86 3.13 1.17 16.66
C ASP A 86 4.50 0.83 16.08
N GLU A 87 4.52 -0.11 15.14
CA GLU A 87 5.76 -0.68 14.59
C GLU A 87 6.40 0.21 13.51
N LYS A 88 5.79 1.38 13.21
CA LYS A 88 6.20 2.32 12.15
C LYS A 88 6.45 1.64 10.80
N LYS A 89 5.65 0.60 10.54
CA LYS A 89 5.66 -0.21 9.32
C LYS A 89 4.99 0.52 8.17
N VAL A 90 5.01 -0.09 7.00
CA VAL A 90 4.36 0.45 5.80
C VAL A 90 3.38 -0.55 5.21
N PHE A 91 2.30 -0.03 4.64
CA PHE A 91 1.33 -0.80 3.87
C PHE A 91 1.50 -0.53 2.39
N LEU A 92 1.40 -1.57 1.58
CA LEU A 92 1.21 -1.50 0.14
C LEU A 92 -0.27 -1.76 -0.14
N TYR A 93 -0.88 -0.93 -0.98
CA TYR A 93 -2.12 -1.28 -1.65
C TYR A 93 -1.86 -1.51 -3.13
N THR A 94 -2.43 -2.59 -3.67
CA THR A 94 -2.52 -2.83 -5.12
C THR A 94 -3.93 -3.28 -5.50
N PRO A 95 -4.43 -2.97 -6.71
CA PRO A 95 -5.79 -3.32 -7.11
C PRO A 95 -6.05 -4.82 -7.20
N TYR A 96 -4.99 -5.62 -7.35
CA TYR A 96 -5.05 -7.05 -7.60
C TYR A 96 -4.58 -7.87 -6.38
N GLY A 97 -3.55 -7.41 -5.66
CA GLY A 97 -3.03 -8.05 -4.43
C GLY A 97 -3.65 -7.53 -3.13
N GLY A 98 -4.36 -6.40 -3.18
CA GLY A 98 -4.98 -5.79 -2.01
C GLY A 98 -3.96 -5.14 -1.07
N LEU A 99 -4.23 -5.21 0.23
CA LEU A 99 -3.42 -4.70 1.31
C LEU A 99 -2.39 -5.72 1.76
N GLU A 100 -1.14 -5.26 1.82
CA GLU A 100 0.01 -6.02 2.31
C GLU A 100 0.83 -5.14 3.25
N LYS A 101 1.34 -5.72 4.35
CA LYS A 101 2.11 -5.02 5.36
C LYS A 101 3.58 -5.44 5.26
N PHE A 102 4.47 -4.45 5.24
CA PHE A 102 5.91 -4.62 5.14
C PHE A 102 6.61 -3.96 6.31
N ASP A 103 7.81 -4.46 6.65
CA ASP A 103 8.57 -3.94 7.77
C ASP A 103 9.02 -2.50 7.54
N ASN A 104 9.37 -2.14 6.31
CA ASN A 104 9.75 -0.78 5.93
C ASN A 104 9.60 -0.53 4.42
N ALA A 105 9.72 0.75 4.03
CA ALA A 105 9.63 1.16 2.63
C ALA A 105 10.67 0.48 1.72
N GLY A 106 11.88 0.19 2.22
CA GLY A 106 12.91 -0.51 1.46
C GLY A 106 12.51 -1.93 1.08
N THR A 107 11.99 -2.70 2.04
CA THR A 107 11.48 -4.07 1.79
C THR A 107 10.31 -4.09 0.81
N LEU A 108 9.40 -3.13 0.94
CA LEU A 108 8.26 -2.97 0.03
C LEU A 108 8.74 -2.65 -1.40
N MET A 109 9.70 -1.75 -1.55
CA MET A 109 10.22 -1.35 -2.86
C MET A 109 10.99 -2.48 -3.55
N ALA A 110 11.73 -3.29 -2.79
CA ALA A 110 12.42 -4.47 -3.30
C ALA A 110 11.42 -5.50 -3.86
N GLU A 111 10.39 -5.83 -3.07
CA GLU A 111 9.32 -6.75 -3.46
C GLU A 111 8.59 -6.26 -4.72
N LEU A 112 8.16 -4.99 -4.75
CA LEU A 112 7.49 -4.43 -5.93
C LEU A 112 8.39 -4.47 -7.18
N THR A 113 9.68 -4.19 -7.03
CA THR A 113 10.64 -4.25 -8.14
C THR A 113 10.78 -5.67 -8.68
N GLU A 114 10.82 -6.68 -7.79
CA GLU A 114 10.85 -8.09 -8.17
C GLU A 114 9.57 -8.51 -8.90
N ARG A 115 8.39 -8.13 -8.40
CA ARG A 115 7.09 -8.40 -9.03
C ARG A 115 6.98 -7.78 -10.43
N LEU A 116 7.46 -6.55 -10.60
CA LEU A 116 7.47 -5.85 -11.88
C LEU A 116 8.44 -6.48 -12.90
N ASN A 117 9.53 -7.07 -12.43
CA ASN A 117 10.48 -7.77 -13.28
C ASN A 117 9.98 -9.16 -13.69
N THR A 118 9.20 -9.82 -12.84
CA THR A 118 8.60 -11.14 -13.09
C THR A 118 7.51 -11.08 -14.16
N PRO A 119 7.68 -11.69 -15.35
CA PRO A 119 6.75 -11.52 -16.47
C PRO A 119 5.29 -11.91 -16.18
N ALA A 120 5.07 -12.92 -15.34
CA ALA A 120 3.74 -13.38 -14.95
C ALA A 120 2.99 -12.39 -14.04
N GLN A 121 3.73 -11.68 -13.17
CA GLN A 121 3.19 -10.70 -12.23
C GLN A 121 3.21 -9.27 -12.82
N ARG A 122 4.02 -9.03 -13.86
CA ARG A 122 4.08 -7.78 -14.61
C ARG A 122 2.75 -7.42 -15.28
N ILE A 123 1.95 -8.42 -15.70
CA ILE A 123 0.64 -8.21 -16.34
C ILE A 123 -0.32 -7.47 -15.39
N GLU A 124 -0.13 -7.66 -14.09
CA GLU A 124 -0.87 -7.00 -13.01
C GLU A 124 -0.54 -5.48 -12.90
N PHE A 125 0.59 -5.02 -13.48
CA PHE A 125 1.18 -3.70 -13.22
C PHE A 125 1.74 -2.98 -14.48
N MET A 126 1.38 -3.38 -15.70
CA MET A 126 2.06 -2.97 -16.94
C MET A 126 2.10 -1.45 -17.23
N PRO A 127 3.24 -0.94 -17.75
CA PRO A 127 3.68 -1.22 -19.13
C PRO A 127 5.07 -1.90 -19.25
N LYS A 128 5.33 -2.50 -20.42
CA LYS A 128 6.51 -3.37 -20.70
C LYS A 128 7.84 -2.60 -20.66
N GLY A 129 8.88 -3.23 -20.09
CA GLY A 129 10.27 -2.71 -20.04
C GLY A 129 10.97 -2.96 -18.70
N THR A 130 12.31 -3.02 -18.68
CA THR A 130 13.09 -3.03 -17.44
C THR A 130 12.88 -1.70 -16.71
N THR A 131 12.13 -1.69 -15.63
CA THR A 131 11.62 -0.45 -15.04
C THR A 131 12.24 -0.21 -13.67
N ASN A 132 12.78 0.99 -13.44
CA ASN A 132 13.21 1.41 -12.11
C ASN A 132 12.03 2.06 -11.38
N LEU A 133 11.74 1.60 -10.15
CA LEU A 133 10.62 2.06 -9.34
C LEU A 133 11.11 3.02 -8.25
N TYR A 134 10.40 4.14 -8.07
CA TYR A 134 10.63 5.05 -6.94
C TYR A 134 9.30 5.51 -6.34
N ALA A 135 9.25 5.65 -5.02
CA ALA A 135 8.11 6.23 -4.31
C ALA A 135 8.23 7.76 -4.30
N VAL A 136 7.16 8.46 -4.66
CA VAL A 136 7.13 9.93 -4.63
C VAL A 136 6.21 10.43 -3.53
N GLY A 137 6.78 11.29 -2.69
CA GLY A 137 6.12 12.02 -1.61
C GLY A 137 4.97 12.88 -2.09
N SER A 138 3.82 12.76 -1.41
CA SER A 138 2.57 13.53 -1.58
C SER A 138 2.69 14.84 -2.38
N ILE A 139 2.16 14.81 -3.61
CA ILE A 139 1.68 16.01 -4.32
C ILE A 139 0.36 16.42 -3.64
N PRO A 140 0.12 17.71 -3.34
CA PRO A 140 -1.20 18.16 -2.92
C PRO A 140 -2.19 17.82 -4.04
N CYS A 141 -3.15 16.94 -3.77
CA CYS A 141 -4.31 16.83 -4.66
C CYS A 141 -5.00 18.21 -4.72
N PRO A 142 -5.41 18.67 -5.91
CA PRO A 142 -6.06 19.98 -6.10
C PRO A 142 -7.39 20.09 -5.38
#